data_AF-A0A7C1ZRZ8-F1
#
_entry.id   AF-A0A7C1ZRZ8-F1
#
_cell.length_a   1.000
_cell.length_b   1.000
_cell.length_c   1.000
_cell.angle_alpha   90.00
_cell.angle_beta   90.00
_cell.angle_gamma   90.00
#
_symmetry.space_group_name_H-M   'P 1'
#
loop_
_entity.id
_entity.type
_entity.pdbx_description
1 polymer ?
#
loop_
_entity_poly.entity_id
_entity_poly.type
_entity_poly.pdbx_seq_one_letter_code
_entity_poly.pdbx_strand_id
1 'polypeptide(L)'
;MSNDGENQNLYLKEEVYFEPLFNQWYAWPYLIPPVTAARYTDKTHLRIMKSFVNNYKLHILAAQESELSGGEFLNCSESEVEEIKSLIDRTETHYHDFLELSKAVSQLDKLLLNHTQGTSLEPLYQQVPDLLKGYVELTFDRHHRAGFRLLEPLLYQSKFYQPQLQTLSFGLMSKVNERPFVLSTPRLAD
;
A
#
# COMPACT_ATOMS: atom_id res chain seq x y z
N MET A 1 -5.75 12.60 -56.69
CA MET A 1 -4.90 11.85 -55.76
C MET A 1 -5.29 12.29 -54.36
N SER A 2 -6.36 11.70 -53.84
CA SER A 2 -6.91 11.98 -52.51
C SER A 2 -6.46 10.85 -51.60
N ASN A 3 -5.59 11.18 -50.66
CA ASN A 3 -5.11 10.27 -49.62
C ASN A 3 -6.08 10.41 -48.44
N ASP A 4 -7.25 9.78 -48.56
CA ASP A 4 -8.23 9.71 -47.46
C ASP A 4 -7.77 8.60 -46.51
N GLY A 5 -6.87 8.96 -45.60
CA GLY A 5 -6.47 8.11 -44.48
C GLY A 5 -7.64 7.93 -43.53
N GLU A 6 -8.43 6.87 -43.73
CA GLU A 6 -9.50 6.48 -42.82
C GLU A 6 -8.95 6.26 -41.40
N ASN A 7 -9.46 7.06 -40.47
CA ASN A 7 -9.14 6.98 -39.06
C ASN A 7 -9.78 5.70 -38.49
N GLN A 8 -9.08 4.56 -38.60
CA GLN A 8 -9.57 3.28 -38.10
C GLN A 8 -9.64 3.28 -36.56
N ASN A 9 -10.81 2.93 -36.03
CA ASN A 9 -10.97 2.72 -34.60
C ASN A 9 -10.17 1.49 -34.16
N LEU A 10 -9.31 1.66 -33.15
CA LEU A 10 -8.56 0.60 -32.51
C LEU A 10 -9.18 0.27 -31.15
N TYR A 11 -9.21 -1.02 -30.80
CA TYR A 11 -9.74 -1.52 -29.53
C TYR A 11 -8.70 -2.40 -28.84
N LEU A 12 -8.81 -2.53 -27.52
CA LEU A 12 -7.98 -3.46 -26.75
C LEU A 12 -8.34 -4.90 -27.16
N LYS A 13 -7.33 -5.78 -27.32
CA LYS A 13 -7.59 -7.19 -27.60
C LYS A 13 -8.34 -7.85 -26.43
N GLU A 14 -9.20 -8.81 -26.74
CA GLU A 14 -9.97 -9.56 -25.72
C GLU A 14 -9.08 -10.32 -24.73
N GLU A 15 -7.89 -10.76 -25.18
CA GLU A 15 -6.92 -11.45 -24.33
C GLU A 15 -6.12 -10.51 -23.42
N VAL A 16 -6.26 -9.19 -23.56
CA VAL A 16 -5.57 -8.26 -22.69
C VAL A 16 -6.26 -8.25 -21.33
N TYR A 17 -5.48 -8.47 -20.28
CA TYR A 17 -5.90 -8.18 -18.92
C TYR A 17 -5.09 -7.01 -18.38
N PHE A 18 -5.63 -6.36 -17.35
CA PHE A 18 -4.89 -5.38 -16.58
C PHE A 18 -5.04 -5.64 -15.09
N GLU A 19 -4.01 -5.30 -14.34
CA GLU A 19 -4.00 -5.33 -12.89
C GLU A 19 -3.93 -3.89 -12.38
N PRO A 20 -4.85 -3.47 -11.49
CA PRO A 20 -4.74 -2.18 -10.85
C PRO A 20 -3.61 -2.25 -9.83
N LEU A 21 -2.78 -1.22 -9.77
CA LEU A 21 -1.62 -1.16 -8.88
C LEU A 21 -1.63 0.10 -8.01
N PHE A 22 -1.05 -0.02 -6.82
CA PHE A 22 -0.68 1.09 -5.95
C PHE A 22 0.80 0.93 -5.55
N ASN A 23 1.66 1.83 -6.02
CA ASN A 23 3.12 1.74 -5.85
C ASN A 23 3.67 0.35 -6.24
N GLN A 24 3.26 -0.17 -7.40
CA GLN A 24 3.57 -1.51 -7.92
C GLN A 24 2.94 -2.70 -7.18
N TRP A 25 2.17 -2.51 -6.11
CA TRP A 25 1.45 -3.61 -5.46
C TRP A 25 0.04 -3.77 -6.04
N TYR A 26 -0.46 -5.00 -6.16
CA TYR A 26 -1.85 -5.24 -6.58
C TYR A 26 -2.81 -4.44 -5.70
N ALA A 27 -3.56 -3.53 -6.33
CA ALA A 27 -4.44 -2.62 -5.63
C ALA A 27 -5.71 -3.34 -5.16
N TRP A 28 -6.05 -3.11 -3.90
CA TRP A 28 -7.25 -3.61 -3.25
C TRP A 28 -7.76 -2.55 -2.26
N PRO A 29 -9.00 -2.64 -1.73
CA PRO A 29 -9.66 -1.52 -1.05
C PRO A 29 -8.85 -0.84 0.06
N TYR A 30 -8.02 -1.58 0.81
CA TYR A 30 -7.21 -1.00 1.89
C TYR A 30 -6.00 -0.18 1.43
N LEU A 31 -5.66 -0.21 0.14
CA LEU A 31 -4.63 0.65 -0.46
C LEU A 31 -5.18 1.95 -1.06
N ILE A 32 -6.50 2.20 -0.93
CA ILE A 32 -7.14 3.42 -1.44
C ILE A 32 -7.20 4.52 -0.37
N PRO A 33 -7.72 4.27 0.86
CA PRO A 33 -7.70 5.28 1.91
C PRO A 33 -6.26 5.61 2.32
N PRO A 34 -5.88 6.89 2.43
CA PRO A 34 -4.50 7.31 2.70
C PRO A 34 -3.87 6.65 3.93
N VAL A 35 -4.62 6.57 5.03
CA VAL A 35 -4.10 6.06 6.30
C VAL A 35 -3.88 4.55 6.26
N THR A 36 -4.82 3.78 5.70
CA THR A 36 -4.66 2.33 5.59
C THR A 36 -3.58 1.97 4.58
N ALA A 37 -3.50 2.69 3.47
CA ALA A 37 -2.47 2.50 2.46
C ALA A 37 -1.06 2.77 3.02
N ALA A 38 -0.91 3.82 3.84
CA ALA A 38 0.33 4.12 4.57
C ALA A 38 0.72 2.97 5.51
N ARG A 39 -0.25 2.46 6.26
CA ARG A 39 -0.05 1.35 7.20
C ARG A 39 0.38 0.07 6.48
N TYR A 40 -0.26 -0.30 5.37
CA TYR A 40 0.13 -1.47 4.59
C TYR A 40 1.51 -1.32 3.95
N THR A 41 1.83 -0.12 3.45
CA THR A 41 3.14 0.16 2.84
C THR A 41 4.27 -0.01 3.87
N ASP A 42 4.10 0.55 5.07
CA ASP A 42 5.09 0.47 6.16
C ASP A 42 5.14 -0.93 6.81
N LYS A 43 4.00 -1.47 7.24
CA LYS A 43 3.94 -2.67 8.09
C LYS A 43 3.95 -3.98 7.32
N THR A 44 3.64 -3.96 6.02
CA THR A 44 3.55 -5.16 5.18
C THR A 44 4.51 -5.07 4.01
N HIS A 45 4.32 -4.14 3.06
CA HIS A 45 5.08 -4.13 1.81
C HIS A 45 6.58 -3.95 2.05
N LEU A 46 7.00 -2.90 2.77
CA LEU A 46 8.41 -2.66 3.09
C LEU A 46 9.00 -3.81 3.91
N ARG A 47 8.25 -4.36 4.87
CA ARG A 47 8.73 -5.47 5.70
C ARG A 47 8.98 -6.73 4.89
N ILE A 48 8.05 -7.11 4.01
CA ILE A 48 8.17 -8.31 3.17
C ILE A 48 9.31 -8.13 2.15
N MET A 49 9.42 -6.96 1.51
CA MET A 49 10.53 -6.69 0.58
C MET A 49 11.89 -6.75 1.29
N LYS A 50 12.01 -6.15 2.48
CA LYS A 50 13.24 -6.24 3.29
C LYS A 50 13.55 -7.67 3.71
N SER A 51 12.53 -8.44 4.09
CA SER A 51 12.67 -9.88 4.38
C SER A 51 13.21 -10.64 3.17
N PHE A 52 12.65 -10.40 1.99
CA PHE A 52 13.11 -11.00 0.74
C PHE A 52 14.57 -10.66 0.43
N VAL A 53 14.95 -9.37 0.46
CA VAL A 53 16.34 -8.96 0.21
C VAL A 53 17.33 -9.61 1.18
N ASN A 54 16.94 -9.75 2.46
CA ASN A 54 17.79 -10.36 3.48
C ASN A 54 17.91 -11.89 3.35
N ASN A 55 16.90 -12.57 2.80
CA ASN A 55 16.86 -14.03 2.73
C ASN A 55 16.06 -14.56 1.53
N TYR A 56 16.43 -14.14 0.31
CA TYR A 56 15.67 -14.44 -0.92
C TYR A 56 15.55 -15.95 -1.19
N LYS A 57 16.55 -16.75 -0.81
CA LYS A 57 16.52 -18.22 -0.97
C LYS A 57 15.34 -18.87 -0.23
N LEU A 58 15.06 -18.41 0.99
CA LEU A 58 13.92 -18.91 1.78
C LEU A 58 12.59 -18.55 1.10
N HIS A 59 12.49 -17.33 0.58
CA HIS A 59 11.29 -16.87 -0.12
C HIS A 59 11.03 -17.64 -1.41
N ILE A 60 12.07 -17.90 -2.22
CA ILE A 60 11.97 -18.71 -3.45
C ILE A 60 11.48 -20.13 -3.13
N LEU A 61 12.05 -20.76 -2.10
CA LEU A 61 11.62 -22.09 -1.66
C LEU A 61 10.16 -22.07 -1.17
N ALA A 62 9.79 -21.09 -0.34
CA ALA A 62 8.44 -20.98 0.18
C ALA A 62 7.39 -20.68 -0.91
N ALA A 63 7.74 -19.93 -1.96
CA ALA A 63 6.85 -19.62 -3.07
C ALA A 63 6.53 -20.85 -3.96
N GLN A 64 7.36 -21.89 -3.91
CA GLN A 64 7.13 -23.16 -4.62
C GLN A 64 6.17 -24.10 -3.87
N GLU A 65 5.97 -23.89 -2.56
CA GLU A 65 5.10 -24.71 -1.72
C GLU A 65 3.67 -24.18 -1.76
N SER A 66 2.74 -24.93 -2.35
CA SER A 66 1.34 -24.51 -2.51
C SER A 66 0.61 -24.25 -1.18
N GLU A 67 1.00 -24.95 -0.11
CA GLU A 67 0.49 -24.76 1.25
C GLU A 67 0.90 -23.40 1.86
N LEU A 68 1.98 -22.78 1.36
CA LEU A 68 2.47 -21.48 1.80
C LEU A 68 1.98 -20.33 0.92
N SER A 69 1.19 -20.63 -0.11
CA SER A 69 0.54 -19.63 -0.96
C SER A 69 -0.37 -18.73 -0.13
N GLY A 70 -0.24 -17.41 -0.32
CA GLY A 70 -0.93 -16.41 0.50
C GLY A 70 -0.19 -16.01 1.79
N GLY A 71 0.93 -16.67 2.11
CA GLY A 71 1.83 -16.26 3.19
C GLY A 71 2.58 -14.96 2.88
N GLU A 72 3.36 -14.49 3.87
CA GLU A 72 4.19 -13.29 3.74
C GLU A 72 5.49 -13.54 2.96
N PHE A 73 5.38 -14.29 1.87
CA PHE A 73 6.48 -14.62 0.98
C PHE A 73 6.29 -13.89 -0.35
N LEU A 74 7.31 -13.12 -0.69
CA LEU A 74 7.45 -12.46 -1.98
C LEU A 74 7.80 -13.51 -3.06
N ASN A 75 6.97 -13.61 -4.10
CA ASN A 75 7.14 -14.53 -5.21
C ASN A 75 8.01 -13.90 -6.32
N CYS A 76 9.30 -13.71 -6.02
CA CYS A 76 10.30 -13.24 -6.98
C CYS A 76 11.50 -14.19 -7.03
N SER A 77 12.18 -14.15 -8.16
CA SER A 77 13.43 -14.84 -8.47
C SER A 77 14.67 -14.12 -7.93
N GLU A 78 15.81 -14.82 -7.96
CA GLU A 78 17.10 -14.25 -7.56
C GLU A 78 17.52 -13.06 -8.45
N SER A 79 17.16 -13.06 -9.73
CA SER A 79 17.48 -11.95 -10.66
C SER A 79 16.75 -10.65 -10.32
N GLU A 80 15.64 -10.71 -9.59
CA GLU A 80 14.81 -9.54 -9.24
C GLU A 80 15.25 -8.88 -7.91
N VAL A 81 16.26 -9.42 -7.21
CA VAL A 81 16.72 -8.89 -5.91
C VAL A 81 17.12 -7.42 -5.98
N GLU A 82 17.85 -7.00 -7.01
CA GLU A 82 18.28 -5.60 -7.17
C GLU A 82 17.12 -4.66 -7.52
N GLU A 83 16.11 -5.14 -8.22
CA GLU A 83 14.90 -4.36 -8.51
C GLU A 83 14.07 -4.17 -7.23
N ILE A 84 13.94 -5.20 -6.40
CA ILE A 84 13.28 -5.08 -5.09
C ILE A 84 14.03 -4.11 -4.18
N LYS A 85 15.37 -4.13 -4.16
CA LYS A 85 16.17 -3.12 -3.42
C LYS A 85 15.86 -1.71 -3.90
N SER A 86 15.83 -1.52 -5.22
CA SER A 86 15.50 -0.23 -5.83
C SER A 86 14.07 0.23 -5.47
N LEU A 87 13.12 -0.70 -5.38
CA LEU A 87 11.75 -0.41 -4.94
C LEU A 87 11.66 -0.02 -3.46
N ILE A 88 12.43 -0.69 -2.59
CA ILE A 88 12.57 -0.31 -1.18
C ILE A 88 13.11 1.12 -1.10
N ASP A 89 14.24 1.39 -1.75
CA ASP A 89 14.91 2.70 -1.70
C ASP A 89 14.00 3.81 -2.23
N ARG A 90 13.31 3.59 -3.36
CA ARG A 90 12.33 4.54 -3.90
C ARG A 90 11.20 4.79 -2.89
N THR A 91 10.69 3.73 -2.27
CA THR A 91 9.58 3.85 -1.32
C THR A 91 9.98 4.63 -0.07
N GLU A 92 11.18 4.41 0.45
CA GLU A 92 11.68 5.12 1.65
C GLU A 92 12.05 6.57 1.37
N THR A 93 12.57 6.86 0.17
CA THR A 93 13.03 8.21 -0.19
C THR A 93 11.90 9.10 -0.71
N HIS A 94 11.06 8.61 -1.61
CA HIS A 94 10.07 9.45 -2.31
C HIS A 94 8.73 9.53 -1.55
N TYR A 95 8.45 8.58 -0.66
CA TYR A 95 7.17 8.51 0.07
C TYR A 95 7.35 8.64 1.58
N HIS A 96 8.37 9.38 2.01
CA HIS A 96 8.69 9.58 3.43
C HIS A 96 7.49 10.09 4.24
N ASP A 97 6.82 11.16 3.80
CA ASP A 97 5.63 11.74 4.47
C ASP A 97 4.50 10.71 4.65
N PHE A 98 4.37 9.80 3.70
CA PHE A 98 3.36 8.74 3.73
C PHE A 98 3.74 7.64 4.75
N LEU A 99 5.02 7.33 4.91
CA LEU A 99 5.52 6.45 5.97
C LEU A 99 5.44 7.11 7.35
N GLU A 100 5.70 8.41 7.46
CA GLU A 100 5.53 9.16 8.70
C GLU A 100 4.05 9.21 9.14
N LEU A 101 3.09 9.23 8.21
CA LEU A 101 1.67 9.10 8.55
C LEU A 101 1.38 7.77 9.27
N SER A 102 1.98 6.65 8.84
CA SER A 102 1.86 5.36 9.53
C SER A 102 2.38 5.43 10.97
N LYS A 103 3.51 6.12 11.18
CA LYS A 103 4.09 6.35 12.51
C LYS A 103 3.22 7.25 13.38
N ALA A 104 2.67 8.33 12.80
CA ALA A 104 1.74 9.24 13.48
C ALA A 104 0.51 8.50 14.01
N VAL A 105 -0.06 7.57 13.23
CA VAL A 105 -1.18 6.72 13.70
C VAL A 105 -0.79 5.91 14.93
N SER A 106 0.40 5.29 14.92
CA SER A 106 0.90 4.55 16.09
C SER A 106 1.22 5.44 17.28
N GLN A 107 1.65 6.68 17.07
CA GLN A 107 1.88 7.65 18.14
C GLN A 107 0.55 8.10 18.78
N LEU A 108 -0.46 8.38 17.96
CA LEU A 108 -1.79 8.75 18.44
C LEU A 108 -2.44 7.60 19.23
N ASP A 109 -2.35 6.37 18.73
CA ASP A 109 -2.85 5.19 19.42
C ASP A 109 -2.20 5.03 20.81
N LYS A 110 -0.88 5.17 20.89
CA LYS A 110 -0.14 5.15 22.17
C LYS A 110 -0.54 6.29 23.11
N LEU A 111 -0.72 7.51 22.59
CA LEU A 111 -1.16 8.66 23.37
C LEU A 111 -2.51 8.38 24.04
N LEU A 112 -3.46 7.80 23.30
CA LEU A 112 -4.81 7.52 23.78
C LEU A 112 -4.85 6.32 24.73
N LEU A 113 -4.06 5.27 24.46
CA LEU A 113 -3.93 4.12 25.38
C LEU A 113 -3.40 4.53 26.76
N ASN A 114 -2.56 5.57 26.83
CA ASN A 114 -2.03 6.09 28.09
C ASN A 114 -3.05 6.98 28.84
N HIS A 115 -4.16 7.38 28.21
CA HIS A 115 -5.21 8.17 28.85
C HIS A 115 -6.22 7.28 29.58
N THR A 116 -5.92 6.96 30.84
CA THR A 116 -6.70 6.02 31.65
C THR A 116 -7.70 6.68 32.61
N GLN A 117 -7.67 8.00 32.73
CA GLN A 117 -8.36 8.73 33.82
C GLN A 117 -9.82 9.07 33.52
N GLY A 118 -10.31 8.82 32.29
CA GLY A 118 -11.70 9.13 31.88
C GLY A 118 -12.03 10.63 31.87
N THR A 119 -11.04 11.50 32.03
CA THR A 119 -11.18 12.96 31.94
C THR A 119 -11.33 13.42 30.49
N SER A 120 -11.74 14.67 30.27
CA SER A 120 -11.96 15.24 28.93
C SER A 120 -10.77 14.96 27.99
N LEU A 121 -11.08 14.60 26.74
CA LEU A 121 -10.09 14.39 25.68
C LEU A 121 -9.65 15.70 25.01
N GLU A 122 -10.35 16.81 25.26
CA GLU A 122 -10.07 18.10 24.63
C GLU A 122 -8.59 18.53 24.72
N PRO A 123 -7.90 18.43 25.87
CA PRO A 123 -6.49 18.82 25.96
C PRO A 123 -5.56 17.93 25.11
N LEU A 124 -5.98 16.71 24.77
CA LEU A 124 -5.18 15.78 23.96
C LEU A 124 -5.10 16.21 22.49
N TYR A 125 -6.02 17.04 21.99
CA TYR A 125 -5.94 17.54 20.62
C TYR A 125 -4.65 18.34 20.36
N GLN A 126 -4.09 19.01 21.37
CA GLN A 126 -2.80 19.70 21.26
C GLN A 126 -1.62 18.74 21.09
N GLN A 127 -1.78 17.50 21.54
CA GLN A 127 -0.77 16.43 21.53
C GLN A 127 -0.95 15.43 20.38
N VAL A 128 -2.05 15.54 19.60
CA VAL A 128 -2.22 14.76 18.37
C VAL A 128 -1.01 15.01 17.45
N PRO A 129 -0.40 13.97 16.86
CA PRO A 129 0.72 14.15 15.95
C PRO A 129 0.39 15.10 14.80
N ASP A 130 1.34 15.94 14.37
CA ASP A 130 1.10 17.03 13.42
C ASP A 130 0.46 16.54 12.10
N LEU A 131 0.85 15.36 11.61
CA LEU A 131 0.29 14.76 10.39
C LEU A 131 -1.18 14.34 10.50
N LEU A 132 -1.73 14.26 11.72
CA LEU A 132 -3.11 13.88 12.02
C LEU A 132 -3.94 15.04 12.59
N LYS A 133 -3.34 16.18 12.89
CA LYS A 133 -4.07 17.36 13.37
C LYS A 133 -5.09 17.81 12.35
N GLY A 134 -6.35 17.94 12.78
CA GLY A 134 -7.48 18.28 11.91
C GLY A 134 -8.02 17.12 11.07
N TYR A 135 -7.43 15.92 11.14
CA TYR A 135 -7.87 14.73 10.40
C TYR A 135 -8.51 13.64 11.27
N VAL A 136 -8.64 13.89 12.58
CA VAL A 136 -9.15 12.91 13.55
C VAL A 136 -10.18 13.53 14.49
N GLU A 137 -11.07 12.70 14.98
CA GLU A 137 -11.92 13.00 16.13
C GLU A 137 -11.60 12.02 17.27
N LEU A 138 -11.32 12.55 18.45
CA LEU A 138 -11.06 11.76 19.65
C LEU A 138 -12.38 11.38 20.30
N THR A 139 -12.54 10.12 20.69
CA THR A 139 -13.78 9.59 21.24
C THR A 139 -13.52 8.69 22.43
N PHE A 140 -14.55 8.45 23.24
CA PHE A 140 -14.58 7.35 24.20
C PHE A 140 -15.41 6.20 23.65
N ASP A 141 -14.97 4.97 23.89
CA ASP A 141 -15.80 3.80 23.70
C ASP A 141 -16.79 3.59 24.87
N ARG A 142 -17.61 2.53 24.78
CA ARG A 142 -18.59 2.15 25.82
C ARG A 142 -17.97 1.77 27.18
N HIS A 143 -16.65 1.63 27.25
CA HIS A 143 -15.88 1.28 28.44
C HIS A 143 -15.00 2.46 28.93
N HIS A 144 -15.27 3.68 28.44
CA HIS A 144 -14.49 4.89 28.76
C HIS A 144 -13.02 4.81 28.36
N ARG A 145 -12.69 4.01 27.34
CA ARG A 145 -11.34 3.97 26.75
C ARG A 145 -11.24 5.00 25.65
N ALA A 146 -10.19 5.81 25.69
CA ALA A 146 -9.94 6.79 24.65
C ALA A 146 -9.59 6.10 23.33
N GLY A 147 -10.14 6.62 22.25
CA GLY A 147 -9.90 6.17 20.88
C GLY A 147 -10.04 7.33 19.92
N PHE A 148 -10.00 7.04 18.62
CA PHE A 148 -10.19 8.03 17.60
C PHE A 148 -10.88 7.44 16.37
N ARG A 149 -11.53 8.30 15.59
CA ARG A 149 -11.89 8.00 14.20
C ARG A 149 -11.21 8.96 13.25
N LEU A 150 -11.04 8.50 12.02
CA LEU A 150 -10.48 9.29 10.93
C LEU A 150 -11.60 10.12 10.26
N LEU A 151 -11.28 11.36 9.91
CA LEU A 151 -12.13 12.21 9.08
C LEU A 151 -11.78 11.98 7.61
N GLU A 152 -12.27 10.88 7.05
CA GLU A 152 -11.85 10.38 5.73
C GLU A 152 -11.93 11.41 4.59
N PRO A 153 -12.99 12.22 4.44
CA PRO A 153 -13.05 13.20 3.35
C PRO A 153 -11.89 14.20 3.37
N LEU A 154 -11.44 14.61 4.56
CA LEU A 154 -10.31 15.52 4.71
C LEU A 154 -8.99 14.84 4.36
N LEU A 155 -8.86 13.55 4.68
CA LEU A 155 -7.68 12.75 4.30
C LEU A 155 -7.61 12.55 2.79
N TYR A 156 -8.72 12.26 2.12
CA TYR A 156 -8.77 12.15 0.65
C TYR A 156 -8.42 13.46 -0.07
N GLN A 157 -8.71 14.61 0.54
CA GLN A 157 -8.35 15.94 0.02
C GLN A 157 -6.96 16.41 0.44
N SER A 158 -6.29 15.68 1.33
CA SER A 158 -4.97 16.03 1.84
C SER A 158 -3.86 15.57 0.88
N LYS A 159 -2.62 16.03 1.17
CA LYS A 159 -1.41 15.54 0.50
C LYS A 159 -1.17 14.04 0.66
N PHE A 160 -1.88 13.35 1.57
CA PHE A 160 -1.66 11.93 1.83
C PHE A 160 -2.42 11.01 0.85
N TYR A 161 -3.41 11.53 0.13
CA TYR A 161 -3.97 10.81 -1.01
C TYR A 161 -3.03 10.96 -2.21
N GLN A 162 -2.39 9.86 -2.60
CA GLN A 162 -1.32 9.85 -3.61
C GLN A 162 -1.78 9.17 -4.92
N PRO A 163 -2.62 9.82 -5.74
CA PRO A 163 -3.12 9.23 -6.99
C PRO A 163 -1.99 8.94 -8.00
N GLN A 164 -0.86 9.62 -7.92
CA GLN A 164 0.32 9.34 -8.75
C GLN A 164 0.95 7.97 -8.50
N LEU A 165 0.58 7.28 -7.41
CA LEU A 165 1.00 5.90 -7.14
C LEU A 165 0.09 4.87 -7.81
N GLN A 166 -1.05 5.31 -8.35
CA GLN A 166 -2.00 4.43 -9.01
C GLN A 166 -1.55 4.20 -10.44
N THR A 167 -1.25 2.95 -10.77
CA THR A 167 -0.83 2.55 -12.11
C THR A 167 -1.60 1.31 -12.55
N LEU A 168 -1.46 0.93 -13.82
CA LEU A 168 -1.98 -0.31 -14.36
C LEU A 168 -0.80 -1.12 -14.90
N SER A 169 -0.78 -2.42 -14.63
CA SER A 169 0.05 -3.37 -15.38
C SER A 169 -0.82 -4.06 -16.42
N PHE A 170 -0.35 -4.15 -17.67
CA PHE A 170 -1.04 -4.82 -18.76
C PHE A 170 -0.32 -6.12 -19.12
N GLY A 171 -1.08 -7.17 -19.38
CA GLY A 171 -0.55 -8.43 -19.87
C GLY A 171 -1.49 -9.09 -20.88
N LEU A 172 -1.02 -10.17 -21.49
CA LEU A 172 -1.81 -10.99 -22.42
C LEU A 172 -2.08 -12.34 -21.77
N MET A 173 -3.34 -12.76 -21.70
CA MET A 173 -3.72 -14.06 -21.15
C MET A 173 -3.03 -15.22 -21.88
N SER A 174 -2.78 -15.09 -23.17
CA SER A 174 -2.04 -16.09 -23.96
C SER A 174 -0.57 -16.25 -23.58
N LYS A 175 0.02 -15.26 -22.88
CA LYS A 175 1.42 -15.29 -22.41
C LYS A 175 1.54 -15.73 -20.95
N VAL A 176 0.43 -15.91 -20.26
CA VAL A 176 0.40 -16.18 -18.83
C VAL A 176 -0.25 -17.54 -18.60
N ASN A 177 0.51 -18.50 -18.08
CA ASN A 177 0.02 -19.85 -17.85
C ASN A 177 -0.98 -19.93 -16.69
N GLU A 178 -0.78 -19.12 -15.64
CA GLU A 178 -1.63 -19.10 -14.45
C GLU A 178 -1.63 -17.73 -13.76
N ARG A 179 -2.61 -17.50 -12.89
CA ARG A 179 -2.69 -16.29 -12.06
C ARG A 179 -2.23 -16.63 -10.63
N PRO A 180 -0.97 -16.32 -10.26
CA PRO A 180 -0.50 -16.59 -8.91
C PRO A 180 -1.17 -15.68 -7.89
N PHE A 181 -0.98 -15.98 -6.60
CA PHE A 181 -1.41 -15.09 -5.52
C PHE A 181 -0.76 -13.71 -5.66
N VAL A 182 -1.58 -12.65 -5.66
CA VAL A 182 -1.16 -11.32 -6.09
C VAL A 182 -0.85 -10.34 -4.96
N LEU A 183 -1.27 -10.62 -3.73
CA LEU A 183 -1.24 -9.63 -2.64
C LEU A 183 0.09 -9.57 -1.87
N SER A 184 1.02 -10.50 -2.10
CA SER A 184 2.33 -10.55 -1.42
C SER A 184 3.51 -10.13 -2.30
N THR A 185 3.28 -9.82 -3.59
CA THR A 185 4.35 -9.63 -4.57
C THR A 185 4.10 -8.38 -5.41
N PRO A 186 5.07 -7.43 -5.49
CA PRO A 186 4.96 -6.28 -6.37
C PRO A 186 5.04 -6.71 -7.85
N ARG A 187 4.50 -5.88 -8.74
CA ARG A 187 4.64 -5.99 -10.20
C ARG A 187 5.84 -5.20 -10.64
N LEU A 188 6.84 -5.94 -11.11
CA LEU A 188 8.04 -5.45 -11.73
C LEU A 188 7.80 -5.29 -13.24
N ALA A 189 8.55 -4.41 -13.89
CA ALA A 189 8.39 -4.21 -15.33
C ALA A 189 9.19 -5.28 -16.08
N ASP A 190 8.59 -5.85 -17.14
CA ASP A 190 9.25 -6.79 -18.05
C ASP A 190 10.40 -6.14 -18.86
#